data_AF-D8GPY8-F1
#
_entry.id   AF-D8GPY8-F1
#
_cell.length_a   1.000
_cell.length_b   1.000
_cell.length_c   1.000
_cell.angle_alpha   90.00
_cell.angle_beta   90.00
_cell.angle_gamma   90.00
#
_symmetry.space_group_name_H-M   'P 1'
#
loop_
_entity.id
_entity.type
_entity.pdbx_description
1 polymer ?
#
loop_
_entity_poly.entity_id
_entity_poly.type
_entity_poly.pdbx_seq_one_letter_code
_entity_poly.pdbx_strand_id
1 'polypeptide(L)'
;MQLPAINGFKPNNNENPQVSDAAGAYGFMVFPNTDYYIVASKDGYDKYTSPTISVEKEIVKHDFKMNKSVPPVQNSTINPITAEFDKNTSKQADVSTTMTLNGNTLVSVVNLSKTLVNGTDYEVKDNAVTIKKNYLSQQSIGTTTLTFNFSAGNAQTLVITVKDTTSSSSGGSSGGSGTAPSPAKAILERIYGQDKVSTAIAIAKATYKDKVSKVIFASSDNYPDALAGSVLAYKEKAPILLVGKNVEDQEKVIAYMKENMNPTGNVYVLGGIGSVSKDMEAKINAAGFSNITRIGGADRYETAAKIADTVGVKEGTPVIIVSGDNYPDAISVSSTAAVNQYPIFMVSKDKNPDVVKKEISTIKPSKVYVIGLQGAVSVGVEDQFKASVGKTNVVRIGGQDRYETSLNVAKYFNTSVEKVSVASGENFPDALAGSSYAANNKSPVILVASSLTEEQKEYLEDAKLKNVTIFGGTRAVTTEVENEIKELIKK
;
A
#
# COMPACT_ATOMS: atom_id res chain seq x y z
N MET A 1 -11.16 -26.88 -28.86
CA MET A 1 -11.53 -27.58 -30.10
C MET A 1 -10.38 -27.39 -31.09
N GLN A 2 -9.94 -28.46 -31.76
CA GLN A 2 -8.88 -28.34 -32.76
C GLN A 2 -9.45 -27.67 -34.02
N LEU A 3 -8.73 -26.70 -34.58
CA LEU A 3 -9.13 -26.05 -35.84
C LEU A 3 -8.77 -26.99 -37.01
N PRO A 4 -9.65 -27.11 -38.02
CA PRO A 4 -9.35 -27.92 -39.19
C PRO A 4 -8.27 -27.26 -40.05
N ALA A 5 -7.34 -28.06 -40.56
CA ALA A 5 -6.39 -27.60 -41.56
C ALA A 5 -7.11 -27.26 -42.88
N ILE A 6 -6.75 -26.14 -43.49
CA ILE A 6 -7.31 -25.65 -44.75
C ILE A 6 -6.16 -25.51 -45.75
N ASN A 7 -6.08 -26.45 -46.69
CA ASN A 7 -4.99 -26.48 -47.67
C ASN A 7 -5.00 -25.21 -48.55
N GLY A 8 -3.85 -24.52 -48.61
CA GLY A 8 -3.68 -23.27 -49.35
C GLY A 8 -4.01 -22.00 -48.55
N PHE A 9 -4.48 -22.13 -47.29
CA PHE A 9 -4.74 -20.98 -46.43
C PHE A 9 -3.43 -20.42 -45.85
N LYS A 10 -2.98 -19.27 -46.36
CA LYS A 10 -1.74 -18.63 -45.89
C LYS A 10 -1.87 -18.11 -44.45
N PRO A 11 -0.79 -18.09 -43.66
CA PRO A 11 0.56 -18.51 -44.02
C PRO A 11 0.80 -20.03 -43.91
N ASN A 12 0.07 -20.75 -43.06
CA ASN A 12 0.38 -22.15 -42.68
C ASN A 12 -0.85 -23.06 -42.58
N ASN A 13 -1.70 -23.09 -43.61
CA ASN A 13 -2.85 -24.00 -43.77
C ASN A 13 -3.81 -24.08 -42.58
N ASN A 14 -4.00 -22.98 -41.83
CA ASN A 14 -4.88 -22.92 -40.64
C ASN A 14 -4.51 -23.90 -39.51
N GLU A 15 -3.24 -24.27 -39.37
CA GLU A 15 -2.78 -25.13 -38.27
C GLU A 15 -2.98 -24.48 -36.88
N ASN A 16 -3.18 -25.30 -35.84
CA ASN A 16 -3.28 -24.82 -34.46
C ASN A 16 -2.64 -25.84 -33.49
N PRO A 17 -1.51 -25.49 -32.81
CA PRO A 17 -0.78 -24.22 -32.90
C PRO A 17 -0.15 -24.00 -34.30
N GLN A 18 0.08 -22.74 -34.68
CA GLN A 18 0.83 -22.39 -35.89
C GLN A 18 2.08 -21.59 -35.57
N VAL A 19 3.07 -21.66 -36.46
CA VAL A 19 4.24 -20.78 -36.48
C VAL A 19 3.90 -19.54 -37.30
N SER A 20 4.32 -18.35 -36.89
CA SER A 20 4.18 -17.14 -37.71
C SER A 20 5.18 -17.15 -38.87
N ASP A 21 4.94 -16.36 -39.92
CA ASP A 21 5.96 -16.14 -40.94
C ASP A 21 7.14 -15.28 -40.44
N ALA A 22 8.10 -15.01 -41.32
CA ALA A 22 9.30 -14.21 -41.00
C ALA A 22 8.98 -12.74 -40.62
N ALA A 23 7.82 -12.21 -41.02
CA ALA A 23 7.35 -10.88 -40.63
C ALA A 23 6.55 -10.91 -39.32
N GLY A 24 6.32 -12.10 -38.74
CA GLY A 24 5.50 -12.28 -37.55
C GLY A 24 3.99 -12.36 -37.85
N ALA A 25 3.60 -12.48 -39.12
CA ALA A 25 2.19 -12.62 -39.49
C ALA A 25 1.69 -14.05 -39.28
N TYR A 26 0.43 -14.18 -38.89
CA TYR A 26 -0.28 -15.44 -38.67
C TYR A 26 -1.73 -15.29 -39.15
N GLY A 27 -2.43 -16.40 -39.34
CA GLY A 27 -3.83 -16.35 -39.78
C GLY A 27 -4.61 -17.57 -39.32
N PHE A 28 -5.78 -17.36 -38.72
CA PHE A 28 -6.69 -18.44 -38.33
C PHE A 28 -8.07 -18.22 -38.96
N MET A 29 -8.69 -19.32 -39.40
CA MET A 29 -10.11 -19.43 -39.67
C MET A 29 -10.73 -20.25 -38.53
N VAL A 30 -11.62 -19.62 -37.78
CA VAL A 30 -12.20 -20.16 -36.54
C VAL A 30 -13.69 -20.47 -36.72
N PHE A 31 -14.28 -21.28 -35.83
CA PHE A 31 -15.71 -21.57 -35.92
C PHE A 31 -16.53 -20.33 -35.55
N PRO A 32 -17.61 -20.02 -36.29
CA PRO A 32 -18.35 -18.76 -36.13
C PRO A 32 -19.26 -18.70 -34.89
N ASN A 33 -19.17 -19.66 -33.97
CA ASN A 33 -20.11 -19.85 -32.86
C ASN A 33 -19.43 -19.92 -31.48
N THR A 34 -18.13 -19.66 -31.38
CA THR A 34 -17.36 -19.72 -30.13
C THR A 34 -16.42 -18.52 -30.07
N ASP A 35 -16.19 -17.95 -28.89
CA ASP A 35 -15.18 -16.90 -28.70
C ASP A 35 -13.77 -17.49 -28.55
N TYR A 36 -12.74 -16.71 -28.89
CA TYR A 36 -11.35 -17.18 -28.90
C TYR A 36 -10.40 -16.21 -28.21
N TYR A 37 -9.17 -16.66 -27.97
CA TYR A 37 -8.06 -15.80 -27.57
C TYR A 37 -6.77 -16.36 -28.17
N ILE A 38 -5.78 -15.50 -28.35
CA ILE A 38 -4.49 -15.83 -28.94
C ILE A 38 -3.49 -16.02 -27.83
N VAL A 39 -2.73 -17.11 -27.88
CA VAL A 39 -1.56 -17.32 -27.04
C VAL A 39 -0.34 -17.38 -27.95
N ALA A 40 0.65 -16.52 -27.70
CA ALA A 40 1.88 -16.46 -28.47
C ALA A 40 3.10 -16.65 -27.57
N SER A 41 4.06 -17.42 -28.06
CA SER A 41 5.34 -17.70 -27.42
C SER A 41 6.47 -17.51 -28.41
N LYS A 42 7.57 -16.91 -27.96
CA LYS A 42 8.80 -16.73 -28.74
C LYS A 42 9.98 -16.77 -27.78
N ASP A 43 11.03 -17.50 -28.14
CA ASP A 43 12.22 -17.61 -27.30
C ASP A 43 12.82 -16.23 -27.00
N GLY A 44 13.12 -16.00 -25.72
CA GLY A 44 13.62 -14.72 -25.23
C GLY A 44 12.55 -13.62 -25.11
N TYR A 45 11.26 -13.96 -25.20
CA TYR A 45 10.14 -13.04 -24.99
C TYR A 45 9.11 -13.62 -24.01
N ASP A 46 8.43 -12.74 -23.29
CA ASP A 46 7.36 -13.11 -22.37
C ASP A 46 6.18 -13.68 -23.16
N LYS A 47 5.58 -14.75 -22.65
CA LYS A 47 4.38 -15.35 -23.25
C LYS A 47 3.24 -14.33 -23.25
N TYR A 48 2.62 -14.15 -24.41
CA TYR A 48 1.49 -13.24 -24.59
C TYR A 48 0.18 -14.03 -24.63
N THR A 49 -0.86 -13.49 -23.99
CA THR A 49 -2.24 -13.94 -24.11
C THR A 49 -3.12 -12.73 -24.43
N SER A 50 -3.89 -12.78 -25.52
CA SER A 50 -4.81 -11.69 -25.88
C SER A 50 -6.03 -11.66 -24.96
N PRO A 51 -6.77 -10.53 -24.91
CA PRO A 51 -8.17 -10.54 -24.48
C PRO A 51 -9.02 -11.52 -25.30
N THR A 52 -10.22 -11.83 -24.81
CA THR A 52 -11.22 -12.58 -25.57
C THR A 52 -11.62 -11.82 -26.84
N ILE A 53 -11.61 -12.53 -27.96
CA ILE A 53 -12.00 -12.07 -29.29
C ILE A 53 -13.31 -12.77 -29.61
N SER A 54 -14.40 -12.00 -29.68
CA SER A 54 -15.72 -12.52 -30.03
C SER A 54 -15.87 -12.71 -31.54
N VAL A 55 -16.66 -13.71 -31.94
CA VAL A 55 -16.90 -14.04 -33.34
C VAL A 55 -17.95 -13.11 -33.97
N GLU A 56 -17.56 -12.38 -35.01
CA GLU A 56 -18.44 -11.57 -35.86
C GLU A 56 -18.29 -11.96 -37.35
N LYS A 57 -19.09 -11.38 -38.26
CA LYS A 57 -19.12 -11.74 -39.70
C LYS A 57 -17.95 -11.17 -40.52
N GLU A 58 -17.01 -10.44 -39.90
CA GLU A 58 -15.94 -9.72 -40.60
C GLU A 58 -14.54 -10.25 -40.24
N ILE A 59 -13.57 -9.96 -41.11
CA ILE A 59 -12.16 -10.32 -40.89
C ILE A 59 -11.61 -9.45 -39.75
N VAL A 60 -11.18 -10.09 -38.66
CA VAL A 60 -10.57 -9.40 -37.52
C VAL A 60 -9.04 -9.39 -37.67
N LYS A 61 -8.44 -8.21 -37.70
CA LYS A 61 -6.98 -8.02 -37.59
C LYS A 61 -6.60 -7.68 -36.14
N HIS A 62 -5.66 -8.42 -35.57
CA HIS A 62 -5.19 -8.23 -34.19
C HIS A 62 -3.67 -8.13 -34.15
N ASP A 63 -3.12 -6.93 -33.99
CA ASP A 63 -1.68 -6.73 -33.84
C ASP A 63 -1.31 -6.73 -32.34
N PHE A 64 -0.29 -7.49 -31.95
CA PHE A 64 0.22 -7.50 -30.56
C PHE A 64 1.75 -7.44 -30.51
N LYS A 65 2.27 -6.87 -29.42
CA LYS A 65 3.71 -6.74 -29.16
C LYS A 65 4.11 -7.67 -28.02
N MET A 66 5.15 -8.48 -28.24
CA MET A 66 5.77 -9.28 -27.19
C MET A 66 6.93 -8.50 -26.56
N ASN A 67 7.06 -8.63 -25.24
CA ASN A 67 8.16 -8.01 -24.48
C ASN A 67 9.34 -8.98 -24.40
N LYS A 68 10.57 -8.48 -24.55
CA LYS A 68 11.77 -9.29 -24.44
C LYS A 68 11.98 -9.69 -22.98
N SER A 69 12.12 -10.98 -22.69
CA SER A 69 12.42 -11.46 -21.35
C SER A 69 13.86 -11.09 -20.99
N VAL A 70 14.03 -10.42 -19.85
CA VAL A 70 15.35 -10.14 -19.28
C VAL A 70 15.67 -11.26 -18.28
N PRO A 71 16.85 -11.90 -18.34
CA PRO A 71 17.23 -12.92 -17.35
C PRO A 71 17.17 -12.33 -15.94
N PRO A 72 16.66 -13.06 -14.94
CA PRO A 72 16.61 -12.57 -13.57
C PRO A 72 18.04 -12.33 -13.07
N VAL A 73 18.32 -11.10 -12.63
CA VAL A 73 19.58 -10.79 -11.96
C VAL A 73 19.64 -11.55 -10.64
N GLN A 74 20.69 -12.35 -10.44
CA GLN A 74 20.88 -13.07 -9.20
C GLN A 74 21.46 -12.12 -8.13
N ASN A 75 20.76 -12.00 -7.00
CA ASN A 75 21.18 -11.10 -5.92
C ASN A 75 22.45 -11.60 -5.23
N SER A 76 23.37 -10.69 -4.89
CA SER A 76 24.38 -10.97 -3.87
C SER A 76 23.71 -11.12 -2.49
N THR A 77 24.32 -11.88 -1.59
CA THR A 77 23.89 -12.01 -0.19
C THR A 77 25.02 -11.69 0.77
N ILE A 78 24.68 -11.40 2.04
CA ILE A 78 25.65 -11.30 3.13
C ILE A 78 25.23 -12.24 4.28
N ASN A 79 26.20 -12.78 5.02
CA ASN A 79 25.94 -13.59 6.21
C ASN A 79 27.11 -13.47 7.22
N PRO A 80 26.84 -13.18 8.51
CA PRO A 80 25.52 -12.92 9.11
C PRO A 80 24.88 -11.60 8.65
N ILE A 81 23.55 -11.50 8.74
CA ILE A 81 22.78 -10.26 8.48
C ILE A 81 22.50 -9.45 9.76
N THR A 82 22.91 -9.96 10.92
CA THR A 82 22.80 -9.29 12.22
C THR A 82 24.09 -9.40 13.02
N ALA A 83 24.39 -8.40 13.83
CA ALA A 83 25.52 -8.40 14.76
C ALA A 83 25.25 -7.53 16.00
N GLU A 84 26.14 -7.58 16.99
CA GLU A 84 26.11 -6.70 18.16
C GLU A 84 27.44 -5.96 18.32
N PHE A 85 27.37 -4.76 18.90
CA PHE A 85 28.53 -3.98 19.28
C PHE A 85 28.31 -3.38 20.68
N ASP A 86 29.30 -3.52 21.57
CA ASP A 86 29.25 -2.97 22.93
C ASP A 86 30.22 -1.78 23.05
N LYS A 87 29.72 -0.61 23.42
CA LYS A 87 30.49 0.62 23.58
C LYS A 87 31.45 0.58 24.77
N ASN A 88 31.28 -0.36 25.72
CA ASN A 88 32.24 -0.58 26.80
C ASN A 88 33.62 -0.87 26.20
N THR A 89 34.59 0.00 26.47
CA THR A 89 35.94 -0.02 25.86
C THR A 89 36.66 -1.36 26.05
N SER A 90 36.35 -2.11 27.11
CA SER A 90 36.89 -3.46 27.36
C SER A 90 36.29 -4.56 26.48
N LYS A 91 35.15 -4.30 25.82
CA LYS A 91 34.37 -5.26 25.02
C LYS A 91 34.22 -4.88 23.53
N GLN A 92 34.74 -3.73 23.11
CA GLN A 92 34.67 -3.29 21.72
C GLN A 92 35.43 -4.22 20.78
N ALA A 93 34.74 -4.72 19.75
CA ALA A 93 35.30 -5.54 18.68
C ALA A 93 34.78 -5.07 17.31
N ASP A 94 35.55 -5.33 16.25
CA ASP A 94 35.06 -5.15 14.89
C ASP A 94 33.91 -6.13 14.60
N VAL A 95 33.02 -5.75 13.68
CA VAL A 95 31.89 -6.59 13.26
C VAL A 95 32.12 -7.04 11.82
N SER A 96 31.99 -8.33 11.53
CA SER A 96 32.21 -8.85 10.16
C SER A 96 30.98 -9.54 9.57
N THR A 97 30.83 -9.43 8.26
CA THR A 97 29.89 -10.23 7.45
C THR A 97 30.56 -10.71 6.17
N THR A 98 30.14 -11.86 5.65
CA THR A 98 30.71 -12.46 4.43
C THR A 98 29.72 -12.33 3.27
N MET A 99 30.19 -11.89 2.12
CA MET A 99 29.42 -11.73 0.90
C MET A 99 29.43 -13.01 0.05
N THR A 100 28.28 -13.35 -0.55
CA THR A 100 28.20 -14.25 -1.71
C THR A 100 27.79 -13.41 -2.91
N LEU A 101 28.69 -13.22 -3.88
CA LEU A 101 28.55 -12.18 -4.89
C LEU A 101 27.72 -12.55 -6.12
N ASN A 102 27.56 -13.84 -6.44
CA ASN A 102 26.76 -14.31 -7.58
C ASN A 102 27.01 -13.56 -8.92
N GLY A 103 28.27 -13.20 -9.18
CA GLY A 103 28.69 -12.47 -10.38
C GLY A 103 28.66 -10.93 -10.28
N ASN A 104 28.22 -10.38 -9.16
CA ASN A 104 28.20 -8.92 -8.90
C ASN A 104 29.45 -8.45 -8.15
N THR A 105 29.61 -7.13 -8.00
CA THR A 105 30.64 -6.51 -7.14
C THR A 105 30.00 -5.62 -6.09
N LEU A 106 30.64 -5.46 -4.92
CA LEU A 106 30.23 -4.49 -3.91
C LEU A 106 30.57 -3.08 -4.40
N VAL A 107 29.57 -2.20 -4.46
CA VAL A 107 29.71 -0.81 -4.92
C VAL A 107 29.91 0.13 -3.73
N SER A 108 29.11 -0.02 -2.68
CA SER A 108 29.21 0.82 -1.49
C SER A 108 28.61 0.16 -0.27
N VAL A 109 29.10 0.56 0.90
CA VAL A 109 28.42 0.35 2.19
C VAL A 109 27.94 1.72 2.65
N VAL A 110 26.66 1.85 2.97
CA VAL A 110 26.07 3.11 3.43
C VAL A 110 25.42 2.92 4.80
N ASN A 111 25.51 3.93 5.65
CA ASN A 111 24.67 4.05 6.85
C ASN A 111 23.73 5.24 6.64
N LEU A 112 22.43 4.95 6.52
CA LEU A 112 21.44 5.92 6.04
C LEU A 112 21.85 6.48 4.66
N SER A 113 22.11 7.78 4.56
CA SER A 113 22.59 8.47 3.36
C SER A 113 24.12 8.64 3.30
N LYS A 114 24.84 8.35 4.40
CA LYS A 114 26.30 8.49 4.44
C LYS A 114 26.96 7.25 3.83
N THR A 115 27.64 7.45 2.70
CA THR A 115 28.54 6.42 2.15
C THR A 115 29.75 6.29 3.06
N LEU A 116 29.99 5.08 3.54
CA LEU A 116 31.12 4.76 4.39
C LEU A 116 32.39 4.67 3.55
N VAL A 117 33.53 4.98 4.17
CA VAL A 117 34.83 5.00 3.50
C VAL A 117 35.57 3.69 3.73
N ASN A 118 35.85 2.93 2.67
CA ASN A 118 36.67 1.72 2.73
C ASN A 118 38.10 2.06 3.20
N GLY A 119 38.64 1.25 4.11
CA GLY A 119 39.91 1.46 4.82
C GLY A 119 39.78 2.32 6.09
N THR A 120 38.66 3.05 6.28
CA THR A 120 38.43 3.91 7.46
C THR A 120 37.25 3.40 8.30
N ASP A 121 36.06 3.35 7.71
CA ASP A 121 34.82 2.96 8.39
C ASP A 121 34.60 1.45 8.35
N TYR A 122 35.00 0.82 7.24
CA TYR A 122 34.98 -0.61 7.02
C TYR A 122 36.18 -1.03 6.17
N GLU A 123 36.46 -2.32 6.10
CA GLU A 123 37.48 -2.91 5.24
C GLU A 123 36.90 -4.13 4.51
N VAL A 124 37.27 -4.29 3.24
CA VAL A 124 36.93 -5.49 2.45
C VAL A 124 38.19 -6.29 2.21
N LYS A 125 38.18 -7.56 2.62
CA LYS A 125 39.25 -8.53 2.34
C LYS A 125 38.64 -9.82 1.83
N ASP A 126 39.03 -10.22 0.62
CA ASP A 126 38.37 -11.30 -0.13
C ASP A 126 36.86 -11.04 -0.21
N ASN A 127 36.04 -11.95 0.32
CA ASN A 127 34.59 -11.80 0.39
C ASN A 127 34.09 -11.33 1.76
N ALA A 128 34.98 -11.04 2.72
CA ALA A 128 34.59 -10.56 4.04
C ALA A 128 34.61 -9.02 4.10
N VAL A 129 33.57 -8.46 4.71
CA VAL A 129 33.48 -7.03 5.05
C VAL A 129 33.52 -6.88 6.55
N THR A 130 34.49 -6.12 7.05
CA THR A 130 34.71 -5.85 8.46
C THR A 130 34.43 -4.39 8.76
N ILE A 131 33.38 -4.12 9.54
CA ILE A 131 33.01 -2.81 10.05
C ILE A 131 33.87 -2.50 11.27
N LYS A 132 34.60 -1.38 11.22
CA LYS A 132 35.60 -1.05 12.24
C LYS A 132 34.94 -0.59 13.55
N LYS A 133 35.46 -1.07 14.67
CA LYS A 133 35.03 -0.66 16.02
C LYS A 133 35.14 0.85 16.25
N ASN A 134 36.10 1.51 15.61
CA ASN A 134 36.26 2.97 15.69
C ASN A 134 35.09 3.72 15.05
N TYR A 135 34.50 3.16 13.99
CA TYR A 135 33.28 3.69 13.39
C TYR A 135 32.05 3.33 14.23
N LEU A 136 31.98 2.10 14.73
CA LEU A 136 30.85 1.62 15.55
C LEU A 136 30.74 2.33 16.91
N SER A 137 31.86 2.71 17.54
CA SER A 137 31.86 3.44 18.80
C SER A 137 31.28 4.85 18.69
N GLN A 138 31.28 5.43 17.49
CA GLN A 138 30.67 6.72 17.19
C GLN A 138 29.15 6.62 16.99
N GLN A 139 28.61 5.41 16.81
CA GLN A 139 27.17 5.23 16.61
C GLN A 139 26.42 5.36 17.95
N SER A 140 25.18 5.83 17.88
CA SER A 140 24.27 5.90 19.03
C SER A 140 23.90 4.51 19.54
N ILE A 141 23.63 4.40 20.84
CA ILE A 141 23.03 3.18 21.43
C ILE A 141 21.69 2.92 20.75
N GLY A 142 21.43 1.66 20.37
CA GLY A 142 20.28 1.24 19.58
C GLY A 142 20.70 0.50 18.31
N THR A 143 19.83 0.46 17.31
CA THR A 143 20.09 -0.29 16.08
C THR A 143 20.74 0.60 15.01
N THR A 144 21.91 0.19 14.51
CA THR A 144 22.56 0.75 13.32
C THR A 144 22.36 -0.21 12.15
N THR A 145 21.86 0.24 10.99
CA THR A 145 21.68 -0.61 9.81
C THR A 145 22.61 -0.16 8.69
N LEU A 146 23.45 -1.07 8.21
CA LEU A 146 24.35 -0.81 7.09
C LEU A 146 23.82 -1.48 5.84
N THR A 147 23.72 -0.73 4.74
CA THR A 147 23.24 -1.23 3.46
C THR A 147 24.42 -1.43 2.50
N PHE A 148 24.52 -2.64 1.97
CA PHE A 148 25.51 -3.09 1.01
C PHE A 148 24.90 -3.04 -0.37
N ASN A 149 25.35 -2.08 -1.18
CA ASN A 149 24.90 -1.92 -2.56
C ASN A 149 25.82 -2.70 -3.49
N PHE A 150 25.24 -3.48 -4.39
CA PHE A 150 25.97 -4.27 -5.39
C PHE A 150 25.76 -3.70 -6.79
N SER A 151 26.62 -4.09 -7.73
CA SER A 151 26.56 -3.64 -9.13
C SER A 151 25.25 -3.98 -9.83
N ALA A 152 24.57 -5.05 -9.38
CA ALA A 152 23.24 -5.42 -9.81
C ALA A 152 22.54 -6.25 -8.71
N GLY A 153 21.23 -6.44 -8.85
CA GLY A 153 20.41 -7.14 -7.85
C GLY A 153 20.09 -6.28 -6.63
N ASN A 154 19.43 -6.88 -5.65
CA ASN A 154 18.96 -6.20 -4.45
C ASN A 154 20.11 -5.95 -3.46
N ALA A 155 20.13 -4.73 -2.89
CA ALA A 155 20.99 -4.40 -1.78
C ALA A 155 20.73 -5.31 -0.56
N GLN A 156 21.76 -5.54 0.24
CA GLN A 156 21.70 -6.37 1.45
C GLN A 156 21.91 -5.50 2.69
N THR A 157 21.33 -5.88 3.83
CA THR A 157 21.41 -5.08 5.06
C THR A 157 22.02 -5.86 6.21
N LEU A 158 23.01 -5.27 6.89
CA LEU A 158 23.55 -5.75 8.15
C LEU A 158 22.98 -4.90 9.30
N VAL A 159 22.24 -5.54 10.20
CA VAL A 159 21.64 -4.90 11.37
C VAL A 159 22.55 -5.09 12.58
N ILE A 160 23.05 -3.99 13.15
CA ILE A 160 23.97 -4.00 14.29
C ILE A 160 23.28 -3.41 15.52
N THR A 161 23.14 -4.20 16.58
CA THR A 161 22.65 -3.72 17.88
C THR A 161 23.82 -3.13 18.67
N VAL A 162 23.80 -1.81 18.86
CA VAL A 162 24.77 -1.05 19.65
C VAL A 162 24.25 -0.93 21.08
N LYS A 163 24.99 -1.44 22.05
CA LYS A 163 24.69 -1.35 23.50
C LYS A 163 25.86 -0.72 24.25
N ASP A 164 25.64 -0.30 25.49
CA ASP A 164 26.72 0.17 26.38
C ASP A 164 26.58 -0.51 27.74
N THR A 165 27.57 -1.34 28.11
CA THR A 165 27.59 -2.04 29.41
C THR A 165 28.59 -1.47 30.40
N THR A 166 29.01 -0.22 30.25
CA THR A 166 29.83 0.45 31.27
C THR A 166 29.02 0.60 32.56
N SER A 167 29.56 0.10 33.68
CA SER A 167 28.89 0.15 34.98
C SER A 167 28.73 1.59 35.45
N SER A 168 27.50 2.11 35.46
CA SER A 168 27.18 3.37 36.13
C SER A 168 27.12 3.15 37.65
N SER A 169 28.04 3.74 38.42
CA SER A 169 27.92 3.83 39.87
C SER A 169 26.74 4.74 40.23
N SER A 170 25.75 4.16 40.93
CA SER A 170 24.62 4.89 41.50
C SER A 170 25.03 5.55 42.82
N GLY A 171 25.18 6.88 42.81
CA GLY A 171 25.19 7.71 44.02
C GLY A 171 23.79 8.27 44.26
N GLY A 172 23.15 7.89 45.37
CA GLY A 172 21.82 8.37 45.74
C GLY A 172 21.82 9.75 46.40
N SER A 173 20.69 10.44 46.35
CA SER A 173 20.18 11.23 47.48
C SER A 173 18.69 11.53 47.32
N SER A 174 17.99 11.42 48.45
CA SER A 174 16.58 11.70 48.66
C SER A 174 16.30 13.21 48.71
N GLY A 175 15.19 13.63 48.12
CA GLY A 175 14.64 14.98 48.23
C GLY A 175 13.22 15.04 47.70
N GLY A 176 12.24 14.97 48.60
CA GLY A 176 10.83 15.10 48.28
C GLY A 176 10.47 16.52 47.84
N SER A 177 9.78 16.62 46.71
CA SER A 177 8.93 17.77 46.37
C SER A 177 7.83 17.25 45.44
N GLY A 178 6.58 17.53 45.81
CA GLY A 178 5.40 17.16 45.03
C GLY A 178 5.53 17.66 43.60
N THR A 179 5.67 16.72 42.67
CA THR A 179 5.62 17.00 41.24
C THR A 179 4.25 16.59 40.74
N ALA A 180 3.59 17.54 40.07
CA ALA A 180 2.43 17.27 39.23
C ALA A 180 2.72 16.05 38.32
N PRO A 181 1.71 15.25 37.96
CA PRO A 181 1.93 14.06 37.15
C PRO A 181 2.74 14.42 35.90
N SER A 182 3.90 13.79 35.75
CA SER A 182 4.70 13.85 34.53
C SER A 182 3.78 13.57 33.35
N PRO A 183 3.78 14.38 32.27
CA PRO A 183 2.95 14.08 31.11
C PRO A 183 3.27 12.67 30.61
N ALA A 184 2.23 11.90 30.35
CA ALA A 184 2.35 10.55 29.82
C ALA A 184 3.14 10.61 28.50
N LYS A 185 4.28 9.92 28.45
CA LYS A 185 5.14 9.86 27.27
C LYS A 185 4.34 9.34 26.08
N ALA A 186 4.40 10.05 24.96
CA ALA A 186 3.76 9.62 23.74
C ALA A 186 4.24 8.22 23.31
N ILE A 187 3.34 7.43 22.74
CA ILE A 187 3.61 6.08 22.28
C ILE A 187 3.78 6.10 20.75
N LEU A 188 4.87 5.53 20.26
CA LEU A 188 5.08 5.27 18.84
C LEU A 188 5.03 3.76 18.60
N GLU A 189 4.08 3.34 17.76
CA GLU A 189 3.89 1.94 17.36
C GLU A 189 4.09 1.82 15.84
N ARG A 190 4.71 0.72 15.39
CA ARG A 190 4.75 0.33 13.98
C ARG A 190 4.03 -0.99 13.79
N ILE A 191 3.02 -1.00 12.94
CA ILE A 191 2.24 -2.19 12.59
C ILE A 191 2.58 -2.59 11.16
N TYR A 192 3.19 -3.76 11.01
CA TYR A 192 3.67 -4.25 9.72
C TYR A 192 3.78 -5.78 9.67
N GLY A 193 3.82 -6.31 8.45
CA GLY A 193 4.19 -7.69 8.16
C GLY A 193 5.27 -7.76 7.08
N GLN A 194 5.60 -8.99 6.65
CA GLN A 194 6.63 -9.22 5.62
C GLN A 194 6.24 -8.65 4.24
N ASP A 195 4.94 -8.53 3.98
CA ASP A 195 4.36 -8.03 2.74
C ASP A 195 3.08 -7.23 3.04
N LYS A 196 2.46 -6.69 1.99
CA LYS A 196 1.22 -5.89 2.07
C LYS A 196 0.03 -6.67 2.64
N VAL A 197 -0.06 -7.97 2.37
CA VAL A 197 -1.16 -8.83 2.86
C VAL A 197 -0.99 -9.09 4.36
N SER A 198 0.23 -9.43 4.77
CA SER A 198 0.63 -9.65 6.16
C SER A 198 0.51 -8.35 6.98
N THR A 199 0.81 -7.19 6.37
CA THR A 199 0.60 -5.88 6.99
C THR A 199 -0.88 -5.59 7.23
N ALA A 200 -1.75 -5.85 6.23
CA ALA A 200 -3.19 -5.70 6.42
C ALA A 200 -3.74 -6.63 7.52
N ILE A 201 -3.24 -7.87 7.62
CA ILE A 201 -3.57 -8.80 8.71
C ILE A 201 -3.09 -8.27 10.07
N ALA A 202 -1.87 -7.75 10.15
CA ALA A 202 -1.34 -7.16 11.38
C ALA A 202 -2.18 -5.95 11.83
N ILE A 203 -2.58 -5.08 10.90
CA ILE A 203 -3.50 -3.96 11.15
C ILE A 203 -4.86 -4.46 11.64
N ALA A 204 -5.40 -5.52 11.02
CA ALA A 204 -6.66 -6.11 11.44
C ALA A 204 -6.61 -6.63 12.90
N LYS A 205 -5.55 -7.36 13.27
CA LYS A 205 -5.31 -7.85 14.64
C LYS A 205 -5.01 -6.73 15.64
N ALA A 206 -4.42 -5.63 15.18
CA ALA A 206 -4.20 -4.46 16.01
C ALA A 206 -5.52 -3.73 16.29
N THR A 207 -6.41 -3.64 15.29
CA THR A 207 -7.70 -2.94 15.38
C THR A 207 -8.73 -3.72 16.19
N TYR A 208 -8.86 -5.03 15.94
CA TYR A 208 -9.89 -5.89 16.55
C TYR A 208 -9.22 -7.02 17.32
N LYS A 209 -9.38 -7.01 18.65
CA LYS A 209 -8.83 -8.03 19.56
C LYS A 209 -9.74 -9.25 19.69
N ASP A 210 -11.04 -9.04 19.55
CA ASP A 210 -12.05 -10.08 19.57
C ASP A 210 -12.40 -10.53 18.15
N LYS A 211 -13.12 -11.65 18.04
CA LYS A 211 -13.61 -12.14 16.74
C LYS A 211 -14.53 -11.12 16.09
N VAL A 212 -14.31 -10.86 14.81
CA VAL A 212 -15.14 -9.98 14.00
C VAL A 212 -16.29 -10.76 13.36
N SER A 213 -17.43 -10.10 13.18
CA SER A 213 -18.56 -10.69 12.45
C SER A 213 -18.54 -10.36 10.96
N LYS A 214 -17.65 -9.44 10.54
CA LYS A 214 -17.58 -8.94 9.17
C LYS A 214 -16.13 -8.69 8.79
N VAL A 215 -15.79 -8.93 7.54
CA VAL A 215 -14.50 -8.57 6.94
C VAL A 215 -14.74 -7.96 5.57
N ILE A 216 -13.87 -7.02 5.18
CA ILE A 216 -13.91 -6.40 3.86
C ILE A 216 -12.67 -6.82 3.09
N PHE A 217 -12.87 -7.36 1.89
CA PHE A 217 -11.82 -7.85 1.02
C PHE A 217 -11.61 -6.85 -0.12
N ALA A 218 -10.35 -6.46 -0.28
CA ALA A 218 -9.88 -5.67 -1.41
C ALA A 218 -8.74 -6.42 -2.11
N SER A 219 -8.54 -6.15 -3.40
CA SER A 219 -7.36 -6.66 -4.10
C SER A 219 -6.09 -6.06 -3.50
N SER A 220 -5.03 -6.85 -3.33
CA SER A 220 -3.75 -6.30 -2.91
C SER A 220 -2.99 -5.62 -4.05
N ASP A 221 -3.32 -5.94 -5.31
CA ASP A 221 -2.57 -5.52 -6.51
C ASP A 221 -3.27 -4.41 -7.32
N ASN A 222 -4.61 -4.36 -7.30
CA ASN A 222 -5.39 -3.32 -8.00
C ASN A 222 -6.65 -2.96 -7.19
N TYR A 223 -6.54 -1.93 -6.36
CA TYR A 223 -7.54 -1.58 -5.35
C TYR A 223 -8.32 -0.25 -5.55
N PRO A 224 -8.47 0.34 -6.75
CA PRO A 224 -9.26 1.56 -6.89
C PRO A 224 -10.72 1.36 -6.45
N ASP A 225 -11.24 0.14 -6.59
CA ASP A 225 -12.56 -0.29 -6.15
C ASP A 225 -12.74 -0.21 -4.61
N ALA A 226 -11.64 -0.24 -3.87
CA ALA A 226 -11.65 -0.26 -2.41
C ALA A 226 -11.42 1.12 -1.77
N LEU A 227 -11.16 2.17 -2.55
CA LEU A 227 -10.86 3.51 -2.05
C LEU A 227 -12.04 4.13 -1.27
N ALA A 228 -13.28 3.76 -1.61
CA ALA A 228 -14.47 4.14 -0.85
C ALA A 228 -14.79 3.16 0.30
N GLY A 229 -14.03 2.07 0.42
CA GLY A 229 -14.31 0.96 1.33
C GLY A 229 -14.08 1.28 2.80
N SER A 230 -13.31 2.31 3.14
CA SER A 230 -13.05 2.71 4.54
C SER A 230 -14.34 3.08 5.28
N VAL A 231 -15.28 3.74 4.59
CA VAL A 231 -16.57 4.17 5.14
C VAL A 231 -17.43 2.98 5.54
N LEU A 232 -17.49 1.97 4.66
CA LEU A 232 -18.16 0.70 4.93
C LEU A 232 -17.43 -0.09 6.04
N ALA A 233 -16.10 -0.14 6.01
CA ALA A 233 -15.29 -0.84 7.02
C ALA A 233 -15.58 -0.34 8.42
N TYR A 234 -15.60 0.99 8.59
CA TYR A 234 -15.87 1.62 9.86
C TYR A 234 -17.32 1.41 10.31
N LYS A 235 -18.29 1.59 9.41
CA LYS A 235 -19.72 1.34 9.70
C LYS A 235 -19.96 -0.08 10.19
N GLU A 236 -19.35 -1.05 9.51
CA GLU A 236 -19.57 -2.47 9.76
C GLU A 236 -18.67 -3.03 10.86
N LYS A 237 -17.79 -2.21 11.46
CA LYS A 237 -16.77 -2.64 12.44
C LYS A 237 -15.95 -3.81 11.90
N ALA A 238 -15.51 -3.69 10.65
CA ALA A 238 -14.81 -4.71 9.90
C ALA A 238 -13.38 -4.26 9.56
N PRO A 239 -12.39 -5.17 9.61
CA PRO A 239 -11.08 -4.91 9.04
C PRO A 239 -11.14 -4.96 7.50
N ILE A 240 -10.25 -4.20 6.87
CA ILE A 240 -9.96 -4.35 5.44
C ILE A 240 -8.78 -5.30 5.31
N LEU A 241 -9.00 -6.45 4.68
CA LEU A 241 -7.97 -7.43 4.34
C LEU A 241 -7.64 -7.33 2.85
N LEU A 242 -6.35 -7.49 2.54
CA LEU A 242 -5.87 -7.47 1.17
C LEU A 242 -5.68 -8.89 0.65
N VAL A 243 -6.29 -9.19 -0.50
CA VAL A 243 -6.24 -10.50 -1.14
C VAL A 243 -5.23 -10.45 -2.28
N GLY A 244 -4.17 -11.26 -2.18
CA GLY A 244 -3.20 -11.47 -3.25
C GLY A 244 -3.66 -12.46 -4.32
N LYS A 245 -3.00 -12.40 -5.48
CA LYS A 245 -3.27 -13.32 -6.60
C LYS A 245 -2.67 -14.71 -6.40
N ASN A 246 -1.57 -14.81 -5.66
CA ASN A 246 -0.91 -16.09 -5.41
C ASN A 246 -1.63 -16.88 -4.29
N VAL A 247 -1.37 -18.18 -4.23
CA VAL A 247 -2.01 -19.09 -3.27
C VAL A 247 -1.62 -18.77 -1.82
N GLU A 248 -0.35 -18.44 -1.58
CA GLU A 248 0.18 -18.15 -0.25
C GLU A 248 -0.54 -16.96 0.43
N ASP A 249 -0.73 -15.86 -0.31
CA ASP A 249 -1.45 -14.67 0.17
C ASP A 249 -2.91 -14.96 0.46
N GLN A 250 -3.55 -15.80 -0.35
CA GLN A 250 -4.94 -16.22 -0.14
C GLN A 250 -5.06 -17.09 1.12
N GLU A 251 -4.10 -17.99 1.34
CA GLU A 251 -4.04 -18.83 2.53
C GLU A 251 -3.83 -18.00 3.80
N LYS A 252 -2.98 -16.96 3.78
CA LYS A 252 -2.80 -16.02 4.90
C LYS A 252 -4.13 -15.39 5.32
N VAL A 253 -4.93 -14.91 4.35
CA VAL A 253 -6.23 -14.28 4.61
C VAL A 253 -7.25 -15.29 5.15
N ILE A 254 -7.31 -16.50 4.57
CA ILE A 254 -8.20 -17.57 5.06
C ILE A 254 -7.83 -18.00 6.48
N ALA A 255 -6.53 -18.10 6.78
CA ALA A 255 -6.05 -18.41 8.13
C ALA A 255 -6.48 -17.34 9.14
N TYR A 256 -6.34 -16.05 8.79
CA TYR A 256 -6.85 -14.96 9.61
C TYR A 256 -8.36 -15.11 9.87
N MET A 257 -9.16 -15.40 8.84
CA MET A 257 -10.61 -15.57 9.02
C MET A 257 -10.94 -16.72 9.98
N LYS A 258 -10.33 -17.89 9.82
CA LYS A 258 -10.58 -19.06 10.69
C LYS A 258 -10.29 -18.76 12.16
N GLU A 259 -9.21 -18.01 12.41
CA GLU A 259 -8.78 -17.64 13.75
C GLU A 259 -9.63 -16.49 14.34
N ASN A 260 -9.95 -15.47 13.54
CA ASN A 260 -10.42 -14.17 14.02
C ASN A 260 -11.83 -13.77 13.56
N MET A 261 -12.53 -14.60 12.79
CA MET A 261 -13.88 -14.31 12.31
C MET A 261 -14.90 -15.32 12.83
N ASN A 262 -16.12 -14.85 13.09
CA ASN A 262 -17.25 -15.72 13.39
C ASN A 262 -17.66 -16.51 12.13
N PRO A 263 -17.89 -17.84 12.20
CA PRO A 263 -18.22 -18.66 11.03
C PRO A 263 -19.47 -18.22 10.27
N THR A 264 -20.44 -17.61 10.97
CA THR A 264 -21.68 -17.05 10.38
C THR A 264 -21.53 -15.60 9.91
N GLY A 265 -20.33 -15.03 10.02
CA GLY A 265 -20.06 -13.64 9.66
C GLY A 265 -20.09 -13.38 8.15
N ASN A 266 -20.20 -12.10 7.77
CA ASN A 266 -20.29 -11.69 6.37
C ASN A 266 -18.93 -11.28 5.79
N VAL A 267 -18.67 -11.69 4.56
CA VAL A 267 -17.50 -11.28 3.78
C VAL A 267 -17.97 -10.32 2.70
N TYR A 268 -17.56 -9.05 2.79
CA TYR A 268 -17.79 -8.08 1.71
C TYR A 268 -16.60 -8.08 0.77
N VAL A 269 -16.83 -8.33 -0.52
CA VAL A 269 -15.78 -8.30 -1.54
C VAL A 269 -15.94 -7.04 -2.37
N LEU A 270 -14.98 -6.11 -2.29
CA LEU A 270 -15.02 -4.86 -3.05
C LEU A 270 -14.42 -5.06 -4.44
N GLY A 271 -15.18 -4.67 -5.46
CA GLY A 271 -14.79 -4.75 -6.86
C GLY A 271 -15.27 -6.00 -7.60
N GLY A 272 -15.00 -6.01 -8.90
CA GLY A 272 -15.36 -7.10 -9.80
C GLY A 272 -14.52 -8.36 -9.62
N ILE A 273 -14.82 -9.40 -10.40
CA ILE A 273 -14.10 -10.69 -10.37
C ILE A 273 -12.63 -10.58 -10.78
N GLY A 274 -12.24 -9.51 -11.48
CA GLY A 274 -10.85 -9.19 -11.81
C GLY A 274 -10.04 -8.68 -10.61
N SER A 275 -10.71 -8.13 -9.59
CA SER A 275 -10.07 -7.60 -8.37
C SER A 275 -9.87 -8.70 -7.34
N VAL A 276 -10.92 -9.48 -7.07
CA VAL A 276 -10.91 -10.70 -6.25
C VAL A 276 -11.64 -11.79 -7.03
N SER A 277 -10.99 -12.92 -7.31
CA SER A 277 -11.52 -13.94 -8.22
C SER A 277 -12.66 -14.76 -7.60
N LYS A 278 -13.46 -15.42 -8.46
CA LYS A 278 -14.43 -16.44 -8.03
C LYS A 278 -13.75 -17.63 -7.34
N ASP A 279 -12.54 -17.97 -7.73
CA ASP A 279 -11.76 -19.02 -7.08
C ASP A 279 -11.45 -18.66 -5.62
N MET A 280 -11.16 -17.39 -5.34
CA MET A 280 -11.00 -16.94 -3.95
C MET A 280 -12.31 -17.06 -3.18
N GLU A 281 -13.46 -16.67 -3.76
CA GLU A 281 -14.76 -16.88 -3.12
C GLU A 281 -15.05 -18.35 -2.84
N ALA A 282 -14.72 -19.25 -3.78
CA ALA A 282 -14.85 -20.69 -3.58
C ALA A 282 -13.98 -21.19 -2.43
N LYS A 283 -12.74 -20.68 -2.29
CA LYS A 283 -11.87 -21.01 -1.15
C LYS A 283 -12.42 -20.50 0.18
N ILE A 284 -13.02 -19.30 0.20
CA ILE A 284 -13.68 -18.74 1.40
C ILE A 284 -14.88 -19.60 1.82
N ASN A 285 -15.72 -20.00 0.85
CA ASN A 285 -16.84 -20.92 1.08
C ASN A 285 -16.36 -22.26 1.63
N ALA A 286 -15.34 -22.87 1.01
CA ALA A 286 -14.75 -24.12 1.46
C ALA A 286 -14.09 -24.03 2.85
N ALA A 287 -13.68 -22.83 3.26
CA ALA A 287 -13.17 -22.54 4.60
C ALA A 287 -14.26 -22.38 5.67
N GLY A 288 -15.55 -22.47 5.29
CA GLY A 288 -16.70 -22.43 6.19
C GLY A 288 -17.39 -21.06 6.29
N PHE A 289 -17.05 -20.10 5.43
CA PHE A 289 -17.63 -18.75 5.43
C PHE A 289 -18.53 -18.57 4.19
N SER A 290 -19.82 -18.91 4.33
CA SER A 290 -20.75 -18.93 3.18
C SER A 290 -21.43 -17.59 2.87
N ASN A 291 -21.39 -16.63 3.78
CA ASN A 291 -22.08 -15.35 3.64
C ASN A 291 -21.21 -14.32 2.90
N ILE A 292 -21.03 -14.52 1.60
CA ILE A 292 -20.21 -13.63 0.75
C ILE A 292 -21.13 -12.65 0.00
N THR A 293 -20.86 -11.35 0.13
CA THR A 293 -21.54 -10.28 -0.61
C THR A 293 -20.51 -9.51 -1.42
N ARG A 294 -20.60 -9.60 -2.75
CA ARG A 294 -19.76 -8.81 -3.65
C ARG A 294 -20.39 -7.45 -3.92
N ILE A 295 -19.60 -6.40 -3.70
CA ILE A 295 -19.93 -5.01 -3.98
C ILE A 295 -18.98 -4.55 -5.09
N GLY A 296 -19.35 -4.83 -6.34
CA GLY A 296 -18.55 -4.47 -7.52
C GLY A 296 -19.42 -3.97 -8.66
N GLY A 297 -19.02 -2.85 -9.25
CA GLY A 297 -19.60 -2.26 -10.47
C GLY A 297 -18.83 -2.66 -11.73
N ALA A 298 -19.25 -2.13 -12.89
CA ALA A 298 -18.50 -2.25 -14.13
C ALA A 298 -17.12 -1.56 -14.04
N ASP A 299 -17.02 -0.53 -13.19
CA ASP A 299 -15.80 0.20 -12.89
C ASP A 299 -15.77 0.66 -11.42
N ARG A 300 -14.73 1.44 -11.08
CA ARG A 300 -14.54 2.02 -9.74
C ARG A 300 -15.61 3.03 -9.35
N TYR A 301 -16.20 3.73 -10.33
CA TYR A 301 -17.21 4.76 -10.10
C TYR A 301 -18.53 4.10 -9.69
N GLU A 302 -18.95 3.08 -10.42
CA GLU A 302 -20.10 2.26 -10.05
C GLU A 302 -19.86 1.48 -8.76
N THR A 303 -18.63 1.00 -8.51
CA THR A 303 -18.31 0.32 -7.25
C THR A 303 -18.46 1.27 -6.06
N ALA A 304 -18.00 2.52 -6.16
CA ALA A 304 -18.20 3.52 -5.11
C ALA A 304 -19.68 3.82 -4.85
N ALA A 305 -20.51 3.91 -5.90
CA ALA A 305 -21.96 4.06 -5.76
C ALA A 305 -22.59 2.89 -5.00
N LYS A 306 -22.25 1.64 -5.36
CA LYS A 306 -22.75 0.46 -4.64
C LYS A 306 -22.26 0.38 -3.19
N ILE A 307 -21.05 0.86 -2.90
CA ILE A 307 -20.56 0.99 -1.53
C ILE A 307 -21.41 2.01 -0.77
N ALA A 308 -21.71 3.17 -1.34
CA ALA A 308 -22.58 4.19 -0.73
C ALA A 308 -24.00 3.66 -0.47
N ASP A 309 -24.58 2.91 -1.42
CA ASP A 309 -25.86 2.22 -1.25
C ASP A 309 -25.82 1.25 -0.06
N THR A 310 -24.76 0.44 0.04
CA THR A 310 -24.58 -0.52 1.15
C THR A 310 -24.38 0.19 2.50
N VAL A 311 -23.68 1.33 2.49
CA VAL A 311 -23.55 2.23 3.64
C VAL A 311 -24.89 2.87 4.00
N GLY A 312 -25.88 2.90 3.11
CA GLY A 312 -27.21 3.47 3.38
C GLY A 312 -27.13 4.96 3.69
N VAL A 313 -26.38 5.70 2.85
CA VAL A 313 -26.18 7.14 2.98
C VAL A 313 -27.52 7.86 2.97
N LYS A 314 -27.74 8.74 3.97
CA LYS A 314 -28.99 9.50 4.11
C LYS A 314 -28.96 10.78 3.29
N GLU A 315 -30.14 11.25 2.90
CA GLU A 315 -30.30 12.58 2.30
C GLU A 315 -29.68 13.67 3.20
N GLY A 316 -29.02 14.66 2.60
CA GLY A 316 -28.30 15.75 3.27
C GLY A 316 -26.88 15.42 3.73
N THR A 317 -26.46 14.14 3.70
CA THR A 317 -25.10 13.73 4.13
C THR A 317 -24.04 14.40 3.26
N PRO A 318 -23.01 15.05 3.85
CA PRO A 318 -21.88 15.55 3.08
C PRO A 318 -21.16 14.45 2.29
N VAL A 319 -20.65 14.79 1.12
CA VAL A 319 -19.96 13.86 0.22
C VAL A 319 -18.53 14.28 -0.02
N ILE A 320 -17.66 13.31 -0.26
CA ILE A 320 -16.27 13.51 -0.66
C ILE A 320 -16.10 13.13 -2.12
N ILE A 321 -15.47 14.00 -2.90
CA ILE A 321 -15.12 13.81 -4.31
C ILE A 321 -13.61 13.78 -4.44
N VAL A 322 -13.08 12.73 -5.04
CA VAL A 322 -11.64 12.54 -5.29
C VAL A 322 -11.38 12.13 -6.73
N SER A 323 -10.13 12.20 -7.17
CA SER A 323 -9.75 11.64 -8.47
C SER A 323 -9.86 10.11 -8.47
N GLY A 324 -10.54 9.58 -9.49
CA GLY A 324 -10.58 8.16 -9.84
C GLY A 324 -9.47 7.75 -10.80
N ASP A 325 -8.56 8.66 -11.18
CA ASP A 325 -7.45 8.39 -12.08
C ASP A 325 -6.12 8.19 -11.31
N ASN A 326 -5.92 8.93 -10.21
CA ASN A 326 -4.78 8.82 -9.28
C ASN A 326 -5.24 8.96 -7.82
N TYR A 327 -4.78 8.09 -6.90
CA TYR A 327 -5.48 7.85 -5.63
C TYR A 327 -4.84 8.34 -4.31
N PRO A 328 -3.75 9.14 -4.25
CA PRO A 328 -3.25 9.61 -2.97
C PRO A 328 -4.28 10.46 -2.21
N ASP A 329 -5.06 11.26 -2.94
CA ASP A 329 -6.09 12.13 -2.38
C ASP A 329 -7.21 11.32 -1.70
N ALA A 330 -7.64 10.24 -2.35
CA ALA A 330 -8.62 9.30 -1.81
C ALA A 330 -8.14 8.65 -0.51
N ILE A 331 -6.88 8.20 -0.49
CA ILE A 331 -6.27 7.59 0.70
C ILE A 331 -6.16 8.60 1.84
N SER A 332 -5.76 9.84 1.54
CA SER A 332 -5.53 10.90 2.53
C SER A 332 -6.79 11.27 3.34
N VAL A 333 -7.97 11.14 2.73
CA VAL A 333 -9.25 11.47 3.35
C VAL A 333 -9.99 10.23 3.88
N SER A 334 -9.48 9.02 3.63
CA SER A 334 -10.19 7.77 3.89
C SER A 334 -10.62 7.58 5.35
N SER A 335 -9.74 7.87 6.33
CA SER A 335 -10.10 7.72 7.76
C SER A 335 -11.10 8.78 8.21
N THR A 336 -10.92 10.02 7.76
CA THR A 336 -11.81 11.14 8.05
C THR A 336 -13.20 10.94 7.46
N ALA A 337 -13.28 10.47 6.21
CA ALA A 337 -14.53 10.09 5.56
C ALA A 337 -15.26 9.01 6.36
N ALA A 338 -14.52 8.00 6.82
CA ALA A 338 -15.06 6.89 7.56
C ALA A 338 -15.63 7.31 8.92
N VAL A 339 -14.90 8.10 9.71
CA VAL A 339 -15.36 8.63 11.01
C VAL A 339 -16.62 9.46 10.85
N ASN A 340 -16.70 10.28 9.81
CA ASN A 340 -17.85 11.16 9.56
C ASN A 340 -18.99 10.47 8.80
N GLN A 341 -18.79 9.23 8.34
CA GLN A 341 -19.72 8.51 7.46
C GLN A 341 -20.06 9.27 6.18
N TYR A 342 -19.10 10.02 5.63
CA TYR A 342 -19.22 10.70 4.35
C TYR A 342 -18.82 9.73 3.23
N PRO A 343 -19.70 9.43 2.26
CA PRO A 343 -19.32 8.57 1.15
C PRO A 343 -18.26 9.25 0.29
N ILE A 344 -17.36 8.41 -0.25
CA ILE A 344 -16.33 8.83 -1.20
C ILE A 344 -16.79 8.44 -2.59
N PHE A 345 -16.90 9.42 -3.48
CA PHE A 345 -17.10 9.20 -4.91
C PHE A 345 -15.87 9.64 -5.69
N MET A 346 -15.63 8.96 -6.80
CA MET A 346 -14.50 9.21 -7.69
C MET A 346 -14.99 9.86 -8.98
N VAL A 347 -14.19 10.77 -9.54
CA VAL A 347 -14.40 11.36 -10.86
C VAL A 347 -13.11 11.28 -11.67
N SER A 348 -13.20 11.27 -13.01
CA SER A 348 -12.02 11.54 -13.82
C SER A 348 -11.74 13.04 -13.84
N LYS A 349 -10.50 13.44 -14.12
CA LYS A 349 -10.05 14.85 -14.08
C LYS A 349 -11.05 15.83 -14.71
N ASP A 350 -11.50 15.54 -15.92
CA ASP A 350 -12.35 16.43 -16.73
C ASP A 350 -13.77 15.86 -16.94
N LYS A 351 -14.14 14.78 -16.23
CA LYS A 351 -15.44 14.12 -16.41
C LYS A 351 -16.04 13.68 -15.08
N ASN A 352 -17.23 14.20 -14.79
CA ASN A 352 -18.12 13.70 -13.74
C ASN A 352 -18.97 12.54 -14.31
N PRO A 353 -18.78 11.29 -13.86
CA PRO A 353 -19.56 10.15 -14.33
C PRO A 353 -21.05 10.28 -14.00
N ASP A 354 -21.92 9.74 -14.85
CA ASP A 354 -23.38 9.87 -14.65
C ASP A 354 -23.87 9.17 -13.39
N VAL A 355 -23.20 8.08 -12.99
CA VAL A 355 -23.47 7.41 -11.71
C VAL A 355 -23.22 8.36 -10.52
N VAL A 356 -22.16 9.17 -10.56
CA VAL A 356 -21.88 10.14 -9.49
C VAL A 356 -22.90 11.28 -9.50
N LYS A 357 -23.29 11.79 -10.68
CA LYS A 357 -24.35 12.79 -10.78
C LYS A 357 -25.66 12.29 -10.17
N LYS A 358 -26.01 11.02 -10.42
CA LYS A 358 -27.18 10.37 -9.83
C LYS A 358 -27.06 10.32 -8.31
N GLU A 359 -25.93 9.88 -7.76
CA GLU A 359 -25.70 9.86 -6.31
C GLU A 359 -25.85 11.24 -5.68
N ILE A 360 -25.28 12.30 -6.28
CA ILE A 360 -25.45 13.68 -5.81
C ILE A 360 -26.92 14.10 -5.81
N SER A 361 -27.68 13.73 -6.84
CA SER A 361 -29.12 14.07 -6.92
C SER A 361 -29.97 13.31 -5.89
N THR A 362 -29.59 12.07 -5.55
CA THR A 362 -30.27 11.25 -4.55
C THR A 362 -29.94 11.73 -3.13
N ILE A 363 -28.64 11.91 -2.84
CA ILE A 363 -28.15 12.28 -1.52
C ILE A 363 -28.45 13.75 -1.22
N LYS A 364 -28.50 14.64 -2.23
CA LYS A 364 -28.64 16.10 -2.06
C LYS A 364 -27.74 16.62 -0.94
N PRO A 365 -26.42 16.45 -1.07
CA PRO A 365 -25.51 16.64 0.05
C PRO A 365 -25.50 18.09 0.49
N SER A 366 -25.52 18.32 1.81
CA SER A 366 -25.39 19.66 2.39
C SER A 366 -24.02 20.30 2.11
N LYS A 367 -23.01 19.47 1.82
CA LYS A 367 -21.66 19.91 1.49
C LYS A 367 -20.95 18.90 0.58
N VAL A 368 -20.19 19.40 -0.37
CA VAL A 368 -19.31 18.62 -1.26
C VAL A 368 -17.87 19.01 -0.97
N TYR A 369 -17.06 18.04 -0.57
CA TYR A 369 -15.62 18.21 -0.37
C TYR A 369 -14.87 17.65 -1.57
N VAL A 370 -14.21 18.50 -2.34
CA VAL A 370 -13.31 18.06 -3.42
C VAL A 370 -11.90 17.96 -2.88
N ILE A 371 -11.33 16.75 -2.83
CA ILE A 371 -9.97 16.53 -2.35
C ILE A 371 -9.02 16.43 -3.54
N GLY A 372 -7.94 17.21 -3.49
CA GLY A 372 -6.97 17.40 -4.57
C GLY A 372 -7.12 18.76 -5.26
N LEU A 373 -6.05 19.21 -5.90
CA LEU A 373 -6.04 20.45 -6.71
C LEU A 373 -6.63 20.23 -8.12
N GLN A 374 -6.66 21.30 -8.91
CA GLN A 374 -7.25 21.31 -10.26
C GLN A 374 -6.62 20.31 -11.25
N GLY A 375 -5.41 19.83 -10.98
CA GLY A 375 -4.76 18.78 -11.76
C GLY A 375 -5.41 17.40 -11.59
N ALA A 376 -6.02 17.14 -10.43
CA ALA A 376 -6.68 15.89 -10.08
C ALA A 376 -8.18 15.91 -10.38
N VAL A 377 -8.85 17.02 -10.06
CA VAL A 377 -10.26 17.29 -10.38
C VAL A 377 -10.36 18.71 -10.92
N SER A 378 -10.66 18.86 -12.21
CA SER A 378 -10.69 20.16 -12.88
C SER A 378 -11.73 21.12 -12.28
N VAL A 379 -11.55 22.41 -12.55
CA VAL A 379 -12.52 23.45 -12.18
C VAL A 379 -13.87 23.19 -12.86
N GLY A 380 -13.87 22.70 -14.11
CA GLY A 380 -15.10 22.38 -14.83
C GLY A 380 -15.92 21.26 -14.18
N VAL A 381 -15.27 20.26 -13.59
CA VAL A 381 -15.96 19.22 -12.80
C VAL A 381 -16.44 19.79 -11.46
N GLU A 382 -15.64 20.60 -10.78
CA GLU A 382 -16.05 21.28 -9.54
C GLU A 382 -17.28 22.18 -9.73
N ASP A 383 -17.33 22.92 -10.84
CA ASP A 383 -18.44 23.82 -11.16
C ASP A 383 -19.76 23.08 -11.41
N GLN A 384 -19.72 21.83 -11.88
CA GLN A 384 -20.91 20.98 -11.95
C GLN A 384 -21.47 20.67 -10.55
N PHE A 385 -20.62 20.44 -9.56
CA PHE A 385 -21.06 20.28 -8.17
C PHE A 385 -21.59 21.60 -7.59
N LYS A 386 -20.93 22.73 -7.87
CA LYS A 386 -21.41 24.07 -7.43
C LYS A 386 -22.79 24.39 -8.01
N ALA A 387 -23.03 24.02 -9.26
CA ALA A 387 -24.35 24.17 -9.89
C ALA A 387 -25.40 23.25 -9.24
N SER A 388 -25.01 22.07 -8.78
CA SER A 388 -25.91 21.08 -8.19
C SER A 388 -26.27 21.38 -6.72
N VAL A 389 -25.32 21.87 -5.92
CA VAL A 389 -25.49 22.02 -4.45
C VAL A 389 -25.31 23.45 -3.94
N GLY A 390 -24.98 24.40 -4.82
CA GLY A 390 -24.67 25.79 -4.47
C GLY A 390 -23.18 26.03 -4.24
N LYS A 391 -22.67 27.17 -4.74
CA LYS A 391 -21.24 27.53 -4.71
C LYS A 391 -20.63 27.53 -3.30
N THR A 392 -21.37 28.00 -2.30
CA THR A 392 -20.89 28.07 -0.90
C THR A 392 -20.82 26.71 -0.21
N ASN A 393 -21.43 25.67 -0.81
CA ASN A 393 -21.49 24.32 -0.27
C ASN A 393 -20.44 23.40 -0.89
N VAL A 394 -19.55 23.92 -1.75
CA VAL A 394 -18.42 23.18 -2.29
C VAL A 394 -17.13 23.72 -1.69
N VAL A 395 -16.32 22.83 -1.12
CA VAL A 395 -15.01 23.17 -0.54
C VAL A 395 -13.94 22.29 -1.20
N ARG A 396 -12.90 22.91 -1.73
CA ARG A 396 -11.72 22.21 -2.23
C ARG A 396 -10.62 22.19 -1.17
N ILE A 397 -10.02 21.03 -0.96
CA ILE A 397 -8.90 20.81 -0.05
C ILE A 397 -7.82 20.09 -0.84
N GLY A 398 -6.65 20.69 -1.01
CA GLY A 398 -5.53 20.07 -1.73
C GLY A 398 -4.23 20.78 -1.39
N GLY A 399 -3.12 20.18 -1.79
CA GLY A 399 -1.77 20.74 -1.71
C GLY A 399 -1.01 20.51 -3.02
N GLN A 400 0.20 21.05 -3.12
CA GLN A 400 1.09 20.90 -4.27
C GLN A 400 1.41 19.44 -4.55
N ASP A 401 1.42 18.61 -3.52
CA ASP A 401 1.61 17.17 -3.61
C ASP A 401 0.67 16.39 -2.66
N ARG A 402 0.86 15.06 -2.64
CA ARG A 402 0.09 14.13 -1.83
C ARG A 402 0.32 14.28 -0.33
N TYR A 403 1.51 14.71 0.07
CA TYR A 403 1.89 14.85 1.47
C TYR A 403 1.22 16.10 2.04
N GLU A 404 1.32 17.22 1.32
CA GLU A 404 0.63 18.47 1.67
C GLU A 404 -0.90 18.30 1.62
N THR A 405 -1.44 17.57 0.62
CA THR A 405 -2.88 17.26 0.58
C THR A 405 -3.33 16.50 1.83
N SER A 406 -2.58 15.47 2.25
CA SER A 406 -2.92 14.71 3.46
C SER A 406 -2.86 15.56 4.73
N LEU A 407 -1.91 16.49 4.79
CA LEU A 407 -1.77 17.43 5.89
C LEU A 407 -2.93 18.43 5.93
N ASN A 408 -3.30 18.99 4.77
CA ASN A 408 -4.41 19.95 4.65
C ASN A 408 -5.76 19.30 4.97
N VAL A 409 -5.96 18.03 4.61
CA VAL A 409 -7.13 17.24 5.03
C VAL A 409 -7.16 17.09 6.55
N ALA A 410 -6.04 16.71 7.17
CA ALA A 410 -5.96 16.56 8.62
C ALA A 410 -6.26 17.87 9.36
N LYS A 411 -5.66 18.98 8.91
CA LYS A 411 -5.90 20.34 9.44
C LYS A 411 -7.36 20.77 9.30
N TYR A 412 -7.95 20.58 8.11
CA TYR A 412 -9.31 21.05 7.83
C TYR A 412 -10.37 20.35 8.68
N PHE A 413 -10.28 19.02 8.80
CA PHE A 413 -11.28 18.24 9.54
C PHE A 413 -11.01 18.17 11.05
N ASN A 414 -9.89 18.73 11.51
CA ASN A 414 -9.49 18.80 12.90
C ASN A 414 -9.58 17.44 13.62
N THR A 415 -9.15 16.39 12.93
CA THR A 415 -9.24 15.01 13.43
C THR A 415 -8.23 14.83 14.56
N SER A 416 -8.71 14.77 15.81
CA SER A 416 -7.95 14.55 17.07
C SER A 416 -6.43 14.54 16.92
N VAL A 417 -5.83 15.73 16.94
CA VAL A 417 -4.39 15.93 16.66
C VAL A 417 -3.47 15.11 17.58
N GLU A 418 -3.91 14.76 18.80
CA GLU A 418 -3.11 13.95 19.73
C GLU A 418 -2.87 12.50 19.26
N LYS A 419 -3.54 12.03 18.19
CA LYS A 419 -3.30 10.70 17.61
C LYS A 419 -3.12 10.82 16.11
N VAL A 420 -2.01 10.31 15.58
CA VAL A 420 -1.73 10.36 14.13
C VAL A 420 -1.36 8.97 13.62
N SER A 421 -1.88 8.63 12.44
CA SER A 421 -1.42 7.47 11.69
C SER A 421 -0.55 7.92 10.52
N VAL A 422 0.55 7.22 10.27
CA VAL A 422 1.53 7.55 9.23
C VAL A 422 1.65 6.37 8.28
N ALA A 423 1.62 6.63 6.97
CA ALA A 423 1.79 5.61 5.95
C ALA A 423 2.54 6.17 4.73
N SER A 424 3.11 5.28 3.92
CA SER A 424 3.81 5.67 2.70
C SER A 424 2.89 6.42 1.73
N GLY A 425 3.37 7.54 1.22
CA GLY A 425 2.76 8.24 0.10
C GLY A 425 3.14 7.66 -1.26
N GLU A 426 4.07 6.70 -1.35
CA GLU A 426 4.53 6.15 -2.63
C GLU A 426 3.71 4.96 -3.12
N ASN A 427 3.28 4.12 -2.18
CA ASN A 427 2.47 2.93 -2.45
C ASN A 427 1.50 2.72 -1.28
N PHE A 428 0.21 2.56 -1.57
CA PHE A 428 -0.84 2.75 -0.57
C PHE A 428 -1.59 1.50 -0.04
N PRO A 429 -1.13 0.24 -0.20
CA PRO A 429 -1.88 -0.89 0.35
C PRO A 429 -1.95 -0.85 1.88
N ASP A 430 -0.86 -0.42 2.53
CA ASP A 430 -0.79 -0.31 3.99
C ASP A 430 -1.68 0.83 4.50
N ALA A 431 -1.73 1.95 3.77
CA ALA A 431 -2.61 3.07 4.07
C ALA A 431 -4.09 2.72 3.87
N LEU A 432 -4.42 1.96 2.82
CA LEU A 432 -5.77 1.47 2.55
C LEU A 432 -6.28 0.60 3.71
N ALA A 433 -5.51 -0.42 4.11
CA ALA A 433 -5.87 -1.26 5.25
C ALA A 433 -5.86 -0.46 6.57
N GLY A 434 -4.85 0.38 6.75
CA GLY A 434 -4.65 1.26 7.90
C GLY A 434 -5.75 2.31 8.09
N SER A 435 -6.46 2.70 7.03
CA SER A 435 -7.55 3.67 7.11
C SER A 435 -8.66 3.24 8.09
N SER A 436 -8.95 1.94 8.19
CA SER A 436 -9.92 1.39 9.14
C SER A 436 -9.40 1.48 10.58
N TYR A 437 -8.12 1.18 10.83
CA TYR A 437 -7.50 1.38 12.14
C TYR A 437 -7.52 2.86 12.53
N ALA A 438 -7.13 3.73 11.60
CA ALA A 438 -7.05 5.17 11.83
C ALA A 438 -8.43 5.74 12.17
N ALA A 439 -9.48 5.32 11.45
CA ALA A 439 -10.85 5.70 11.76
C ALA A 439 -11.30 5.22 13.16
N ASN A 440 -11.01 3.98 13.52
CA ASN A 440 -11.30 3.44 14.87
C ASN A 440 -10.56 4.19 15.99
N ASN A 441 -9.38 4.74 15.69
CA ASN A 441 -8.60 5.54 16.64
C ASN A 441 -8.86 7.05 16.53
N LYS A 442 -9.76 7.48 15.64
CA LYS A 442 -10.04 8.89 15.31
C LYS A 442 -8.76 9.67 14.95
N SER A 443 -7.81 9.01 14.28
CA SER A 443 -6.58 9.63 13.79
C SER A 443 -6.66 9.93 12.28
N PRO A 444 -6.07 11.04 11.82
CA PRO A 444 -5.83 11.23 10.40
C PRO A 444 -4.74 10.27 9.90
N VAL A 445 -4.72 10.02 8.59
CA VAL A 445 -3.62 9.35 7.91
C VAL A 445 -2.75 10.41 7.23
N ILE A 446 -1.55 10.62 7.74
CA ILE A 446 -0.54 11.49 7.15
C ILE A 446 0.33 10.65 6.21
N LEU A 447 0.39 11.07 4.94
CA LEU A 447 1.22 10.41 3.93
C LEU A 447 2.63 10.98 3.97
N VAL A 448 3.64 10.11 3.92
CA VAL A 448 5.05 10.52 4.03
C VAL A 448 5.88 9.95 2.89
N ALA A 449 6.95 10.67 2.54
CA ALA A 449 7.96 10.23 1.59
C ALA A 449 9.04 9.37 2.32
N SER A 450 10.30 9.52 1.91
CA SER A 450 11.45 8.97 2.64
C SER A 450 11.80 9.75 3.92
N SER A 451 11.26 10.95 4.10
CA SER A 451 11.38 11.83 5.27
C SER A 451 10.11 12.66 5.45
N LEU A 452 9.95 13.28 6.62
CA LEU A 452 8.91 14.29 6.87
C LEU A 452 9.26 15.62 6.21
N THR A 453 8.26 16.31 5.65
CA THR A 453 8.42 17.72 5.27
C THR A 453 8.47 18.61 6.51
N GLU A 454 9.00 19.82 6.40
CA GLU A 454 9.03 20.77 7.53
C GLU A 454 7.61 21.09 8.04
N GLU A 455 6.65 21.26 7.14
CA GLU A 455 5.24 21.50 7.49
C GLU A 455 4.60 20.31 8.23
N GLN A 456 5.01 19.08 7.91
CA GLN A 456 4.60 17.89 8.64
C GLN A 456 5.22 17.85 10.04
N LYS A 457 6.49 18.22 10.17
CA LYS A 457 7.15 18.32 11.48
C LYS A 457 6.45 19.34 12.36
N GLU A 458 6.22 20.56 11.86
CA GLU A 458 5.51 21.62 12.57
C GLU A 458 4.12 21.16 13.04
N TYR A 459 3.34 20.55 12.14
CA TYR A 459 2.02 20.03 12.49
C TYR A 459 2.06 18.95 13.57
N LEU A 460 3.04 18.04 13.50
CA LEU A 460 3.21 16.98 14.48
C LEU A 460 3.71 17.51 15.83
N GLU A 461 4.51 18.58 15.85
CA GLU A 461 4.92 19.28 17.09
C GLU A 461 3.72 19.99 17.75
N ASP A 462 2.94 20.74 16.97
CA ASP A 462 1.75 21.45 17.47
C ASP A 462 0.66 20.51 17.99
N ALA A 463 0.59 19.31 17.42
CA ALA A 463 -0.42 18.30 17.70
C ALA A 463 -0.36 17.71 19.13
N LYS A 464 0.71 17.96 19.90
CA LYS A 464 0.92 17.38 21.26
C LYS A 464 0.63 15.88 21.29
N LEU A 465 1.28 15.17 20.38
CA LEU A 465 1.02 13.76 20.09
C LEU A 465 1.08 12.89 21.35
N LYS A 466 0.06 12.06 21.54
CA LYS A 466 0.01 10.99 22.53
C LYS A 466 0.25 9.62 21.90
N ASN A 467 -0.21 9.42 20.66
CA ASN A 467 -0.02 8.17 19.94
C ASN A 467 0.31 8.44 18.47
N VAL A 468 1.36 7.80 17.99
CA VAL A 468 1.67 7.74 16.57
C VAL A 468 1.73 6.29 16.14
N THR A 469 1.02 5.96 15.07
CA THR A 469 1.01 4.60 14.51
C THR A 469 1.53 4.63 13.08
N ILE A 470 2.64 3.96 12.82
CA ILE A 470 3.18 3.77 11.47
C ILE A 470 2.61 2.48 10.88
N PHE A 471 2.07 2.56 9.68
CA PHE A 471 1.67 1.39 8.89
C PHE A 471 2.75 1.04 7.86
N GLY A 472 3.13 -0.24 7.83
CA GLY A 472 4.09 -0.76 6.87
C GLY A 472 5.51 -0.88 7.43
N GLY A 473 6.29 -1.73 6.79
CA GLY A 473 7.70 -1.96 7.13
C GLY A 473 8.60 -0.78 6.77
N THR A 474 9.89 -0.89 7.08
CA THR A 474 10.88 0.18 6.84
C THR A 474 11.11 0.50 5.36
N ARG A 475 10.68 -0.37 4.45
CA ARG A 475 10.66 -0.10 2.99
C ARG A 475 9.53 0.84 2.56
N ALA A 476 8.42 0.87 3.31
CA ALA A 476 7.26 1.71 3.01
C ALA A 476 7.36 3.05 3.75
N VAL A 477 7.66 3.00 5.05
CA VAL A 477 7.92 4.18 5.89
C VAL A 477 9.29 3.99 6.51
N THR A 478 10.25 4.81 6.09
CA THR A 478 11.67 4.66 6.43
C THR A 478 11.93 4.76 7.92
N THR A 479 13.07 4.22 8.36
CA THR A 479 13.57 4.45 9.73
C THR A 479 13.86 5.93 9.99
N GLU A 480 14.18 6.70 8.95
CA GLU A 480 14.37 8.15 9.04
C GLU A 480 13.09 8.85 9.50
N VAL A 481 11.96 8.61 8.83
CA VAL A 481 10.65 9.13 9.27
C VAL A 481 10.34 8.71 10.70
N GLU A 482 10.56 7.44 11.05
CA GLU A 482 10.33 6.94 12.40
C GLU A 482 11.18 7.68 13.45
N ASN A 483 12.44 7.96 13.14
CA ASN A 483 13.34 8.68 14.03
C ASN A 483 12.97 10.16 14.14
N GLU A 484 12.60 10.81 13.04
CA GLU A 484 12.09 12.19 13.07
C GLU A 484 10.88 12.27 14.01
N ILE A 485 9.89 11.37 13.86
CA ILE A 485 8.73 11.29 14.76
C ILE A 485 9.16 11.07 16.21
N LYS A 486 10.13 10.18 16.48
CA LYS A 486 10.64 9.94 17.84
C LYS A 486 11.21 11.20 18.47
N GLU A 487 11.89 12.05 17.72
CA GLU A 487 12.41 13.32 18.23
C GLU A 487 11.29 14.33 18.51
N LEU A 488 10.25 14.37 17.67
CA LEU A 488 9.10 15.26 17.88
C LEU A 488 8.33 14.90 19.15
N ILE A 489 8.15 13.61 19.44
CA ILE A 489 7.35 13.15 20.58
C ILE A 489 8.10 13.07 21.93
N LYS A 490 9.41 13.35 21.94
CA LYS A 490 10.23 13.43 23.17
C LYS A 490 10.12 14.79 23.86
N LYS A 491 9.80 15.84 23.09
CA LYS A 491 9.58 17.20 23.57
C LYS A 491 8.21 17.29 24.24
#